data_AF-A0A200PZ32-F1
#
_entry.id   AF-A0A200PZ32-F1
#
_cell.length_a   1.000
_cell.length_b   1.000
_cell.length_c   1.000
_cell.angle_alpha   90.00
_cell.angle_beta   90.00
_cell.angle_gamma   90.00
#
_symmetry.space_group_name_H-M   'P 1'
#
loop_
_entity.id
_entity.type
_entity.pdbx_description
1 polymer ?
#
loop_
_entity_poly.entity_id
_entity_poly.type
_entity_poly.pdbx_seq_one_letter_code
_entity_poly.pdbx_strand_id
1 'polypeptide(L)'
;MTDFSQSSYLNRHFVRSNSSASNPTTVSEADEDTNIAMVQQLVFELRIPDLREKALLELSKKKEYFDDLAPLLWNSFGTIATLLQEIVSIYPVLSLPTLTPGASNRVCNALALLQCIASDPDTRPLFLKAHIPLYLYPFINTTSKTRPFEYLRLTSLGVIGALLKVDDSEVTKFLLSTEIMPLCLRTMETGSELSKTVATFILQKILLDDLGLRHICATGERFFGVARCLGIMVRSLAEKPSLRLLKHIIRCYLRLSEHPRARTALQRWLPEMLRDETFSECLCDFNLVWLGVNCASDPSQLLLAQKPKPEMFN
;
A
#
# COMPACT_ATOMS: atom_id res chain seq x y z
N MET A 1 29.74 0.34 -21.51
CA MET A 1 29.56 -0.18 -20.12
C MET A 1 28.17 -0.81 -19.97
N THR A 2 27.75 -1.63 -20.93
CA THR A 2 26.35 -2.07 -21.11
C THR A 2 26.14 -3.59 -21.02
N ASP A 3 27.19 -4.40 -20.78
CA ASP A 3 27.08 -5.87 -20.90
C ASP A 3 26.76 -6.62 -19.61
N PHE A 4 26.74 -5.98 -18.44
CA PHE A 4 26.56 -6.71 -17.17
C PHE A 4 25.10 -7.08 -16.86
N SER A 5 24.11 -6.30 -17.31
CA SER A 5 22.69 -6.51 -16.96
C SER A 5 21.95 -7.50 -17.87
N GLN A 6 22.33 -7.59 -19.15
CA GLN A 6 21.84 -8.66 -20.04
C GLN A 6 22.40 -10.02 -19.62
N SER A 7 23.65 -10.06 -19.13
CA SER A 7 24.28 -11.28 -18.64
C SER A 7 23.57 -11.85 -17.41
N SER A 8 23.05 -11.03 -16.49
CA SER A 8 22.31 -11.53 -15.32
C SER A 8 20.94 -12.13 -15.67
N TYR A 9 20.25 -11.59 -16.69
CA TYR A 9 18.96 -12.13 -17.15
C TYR A 9 19.16 -13.46 -17.90
N LEU A 10 20.16 -13.53 -18.77
CA LEU A 10 20.57 -14.76 -19.46
C LEU A 10 21.09 -15.83 -18.49
N ASN A 11 21.84 -15.45 -17.45
CA ASN A 11 22.32 -16.39 -16.44
C ASN A 11 21.20 -16.98 -15.57
N ARG A 12 20.16 -16.21 -15.21
CA ARG A 12 18.99 -16.76 -14.48
C ARG A 12 18.26 -17.83 -15.29
N HIS A 13 18.09 -17.62 -16.60
CA HIS A 13 17.50 -18.62 -17.49
C HIS A 13 18.41 -19.83 -17.71
N PHE A 14 19.72 -19.62 -17.92
CA PHE A 14 20.69 -20.71 -18.15
C PHE A 14 20.88 -21.62 -16.93
N VAL A 15 20.86 -21.05 -15.72
CA VAL A 15 20.93 -21.84 -14.46
C VAL A 15 19.67 -22.68 -14.26
N ARG A 16 18.50 -22.20 -14.71
CA ARG A 16 17.23 -22.95 -14.65
C ARG A 16 17.19 -24.12 -15.64
N SER A 17 17.90 -24.01 -16.77
CA SER A 17 18.01 -25.06 -17.80
C SER A 17 18.86 -26.27 -17.37
N ASN A 18 19.75 -26.12 -16.40
CA ASN A 18 20.74 -27.15 -16.05
C ASN A 18 20.34 -28.10 -14.91
N SER A 19 19.11 -28.01 -14.39
CA SER A 19 18.66 -28.83 -13.25
C SER A 19 17.54 -29.84 -13.54
N SER A 20 17.28 -30.20 -14.79
CA SER A 20 16.27 -31.23 -15.10
C SER A 20 16.65 -32.08 -16.30
N ALA A 21 17.20 -33.27 -16.03
CA ALA A 21 17.28 -34.35 -17.01
C ALA A 21 15.90 -35.05 -17.14
N SER A 22 15.51 -35.32 -18.40
CA SER A 22 14.48 -36.25 -18.91
C SER A 22 12.98 -35.85 -18.85
N ASN A 23 12.46 -35.29 -19.95
CA ASN A 23 11.50 -35.92 -20.91
C ASN A 23 10.79 -34.86 -21.79
N PRO A 24 10.41 -35.18 -23.06
CA PRO A 24 10.00 -34.18 -24.03
C PRO A 24 8.50 -33.87 -23.92
N THR A 25 8.16 -32.64 -23.53
CA THR A 25 6.82 -32.06 -23.69
C THR A 25 6.93 -30.81 -24.56
N THR A 26 7.06 -31.01 -25.87
CA THR A 26 7.36 -29.96 -26.89
C THR A 26 6.16 -29.03 -27.20
N VAL A 27 5.27 -28.80 -26.24
CA VAL A 27 4.06 -27.96 -26.41
C VAL A 27 3.97 -26.86 -25.32
N SER A 28 5.07 -26.51 -24.63
CA SER A 28 5.03 -25.46 -23.59
C SER A 28 6.07 -24.34 -23.73
N GLU A 29 7.21 -24.58 -24.39
CA GLU A 29 8.28 -23.57 -24.49
C GLU A 29 8.00 -22.49 -25.56
N ALA A 30 7.41 -22.87 -26.71
CA ALA A 30 7.15 -21.94 -27.81
C ALA A 30 6.09 -20.87 -27.49
N ASP A 31 5.09 -21.20 -26.68
CA ASP A 31 4.05 -20.27 -26.25
C ASP A 31 4.55 -19.27 -25.20
N GLU A 32 5.46 -19.71 -24.31
CA GLU A 32 6.09 -18.87 -23.29
C GLU A 32 7.05 -17.85 -23.94
N ASP A 33 7.89 -18.29 -24.89
CA ASP A 33 8.78 -17.42 -25.66
C ASP A 33 8.01 -16.37 -26.47
N THR A 34 6.87 -16.77 -27.06
CA THR A 34 6.00 -15.85 -27.81
C THR A 34 5.38 -14.79 -26.89
N ASN A 35 4.98 -15.16 -25.67
CA ASN A 35 4.43 -14.22 -24.69
C ASN A 35 5.51 -13.24 -24.19
N ILE A 36 6.74 -13.72 -23.95
CA ILE A 36 7.88 -12.88 -23.57
C ILE A 36 8.16 -11.85 -24.65
N ALA A 37 8.25 -12.26 -25.91
CA ALA A 37 8.49 -11.36 -27.05
C ALA A 37 7.38 -10.30 -27.16
N MET A 38 6.12 -10.69 -26.96
CA MET A 38 4.99 -9.77 -26.95
C MET A 38 5.10 -8.73 -25.82
N VAL A 39 5.47 -9.14 -24.60
CA VAL A 39 5.65 -8.21 -23.47
C VAL A 39 6.81 -7.25 -23.73
N GLN A 40 7.94 -7.73 -24.24
CA GLN A 40 9.08 -6.89 -24.61
C GLN A 40 8.71 -5.85 -25.66
N GLN A 41 7.92 -6.25 -26.66
CA GLN A 41 7.40 -5.34 -27.68
C GLN A 41 6.51 -4.26 -27.07
N LEU A 42 5.60 -4.62 -26.15
CA LEU A 42 4.76 -3.64 -25.45
C LEU A 42 5.60 -2.66 -24.61
N VAL A 43 6.67 -3.14 -23.95
CA VAL A 43 7.58 -2.27 -23.19
C VAL A 43 8.33 -1.31 -24.13
N PHE A 44 8.73 -1.77 -25.31
CA PHE A 44 9.30 -0.90 -26.34
C PHE A 44 8.31 0.18 -26.79
N GLU A 45 7.05 -0.20 -27.02
CA GLU A 45 5.97 0.69 -27.47
C GLU A 45 5.61 1.78 -26.47
N LEU A 46 5.86 1.61 -25.16
CA LEU A 46 5.70 2.68 -24.17
C LEU A 46 6.45 3.96 -24.56
N ARG A 47 7.61 3.82 -25.20
CA ARG A 47 8.45 4.97 -25.58
C ARG A 47 7.92 5.73 -26.79
N ILE A 48 7.02 5.11 -27.57
CA ILE A 48 6.42 5.70 -28.77
C ILE A 48 5.12 6.40 -28.35
N PRO A 49 5.03 7.75 -28.41
CA PRO A 49 3.88 8.50 -27.89
C PRO A 49 2.52 8.01 -28.43
N ASP A 50 2.45 7.65 -29.71
CA ASP A 50 1.21 7.22 -30.37
C ASP A 50 0.75 5.81 -29.96
N LEU A 51 1.68 4.95 -29.54
CA LEU A 51 1.38 3.56 -29.12
C LEU A 51 1.29 3.42 -27.61
N ARG A 52 1.83 4.39 -26.87
CA ARG A 52 1.99 4.34 -25.42
C ARG A 52 0.70 4.06 -24.66
N GLU A 53 -0.40 4.70 -25.03
CA GLU A 53 -1.67 4.52 -24.31
C GLU A 53 -2.19 3.09 -24.38
N LYS A 54 -2.09 2.47 -25.57
CA LYS A 54 -2.43 1.06 -25.77
C LYS A 54 -1.46 0.15 -25.03
N ALA A 55 -0.16 0.43 -25.11
CA ALA A 55 0.86 -0.35 -24.41
C ALA A 55 0.68 -0.33 -22.89
N LEU A 56 0.38 0.83 -22.30
CA LEU A 56 0.06 0.97 -20.88
C LEU A 56 -1.13 0.10 -20.48
N LEU A 57 -2.21 0.14 -21.25
CA LEU A 57 -3.40 -0.66 -20.98
C LEU A 57 -3.09 -2.16 -21.01
N GLU A 58 -2.43 -2.64 -22.05
CA GLU A 58 -2.14 -4.07 -22.21
C GLU A 58 -1.14 -4.58 -21.18
N LEU A 59 -0.07 -3.82 -20.88
CA LEU A 59 0.88 -4.18 -19.82
C LEU A 59 0.20 -4.20 -18.44
N SER A 60 -0.69 -3.26 -18.16
CA SER A 60 -1.38 -3.19 -16.85
C SER A 60 -2.26 -4.42 -16.57
N LYS A 61 -2.79 -5.07 -17.62
CA LYS A 61 -3.54 -6.33 -17.52
C LYS A 61 -2.62 -7.54 -17.32
N LYS A 62 -1.41 -7.50 -17.87
CA LYS A 62 -0.43 -8.59 -17.81
C LYS A 62 0.37 -8.66 -16.51
N LYS A 63 0.30 -7.63 -15.65
CA LYS A 63 1.11 -7.54 -14.41
C LYS A 63 0.92 -8.67 -13.40
N GLU A 64 -0.19 -9.41 -13.47
CA GLU A 64 -0.48 -10.54 -12.57
C GLU A 64 0.00 -11.89 -13.12
N TYR A 65 0.31 -11.96 -14.42
CA TYR A 65 0.61 -13.20 -15.14
C TYR A 65 2.07 -13.28 -15.62
N PHE A 66 2.84 -12.22 -15.44
CA PHE A 66 4.24 -12.15 -15.86
C PHE A 66 5.12 -11.71 -14.70
N ASP A 67 5.68 -12.67 -13.98
CA ASP A 67 6.45 -12.45 -12.75
C ASP A 67 7.67 -11.52 -12.97
N ASP A 68 8.34 -11.64 -14.11
CA ASP A 68 9.53 -10.84 -14.44
C ASP A 68 9.21 -9.45 -15.02
N LEU A 69 7.95 -8.98 -14.91
CA LEU A 69 7.55 -7.69 -15.49
C LEU A 69 8.28 -6.51 -14.83
N ALA A 70 8.38 -6.51 -13.51
CA ALA A 70 8.97 -5.41 -12.77
C ALA A 70 10.46 -5.21 -13.10
N PRO A 71 11.32 -6.24 -13.05
CA PRO A 71 12.70 -6.14 -13.53
C PRO A 71 12.81 -5.71 -14.99
N LEU A 72 11.94 -6.20 -15.87
CA LEU A 72 11.93 -5.81 -17.28
C LEU A 72 11.60 -4.33 -17.45
N LEU A 73 10.57 -3.82 -16.78
CA LEU A 73 10.18 -2.42 -16.82
C LEU A 73 11.28 -1.51 -16.27
N TRP A 74 11.93 -1.90 -15.18
CA TRP A 74 12.97 -1.11 -14.53
C TRP A 74 14.24 -1.00 -15.38
N ASN A 75 14.69 -2.12 -15.95
CA ASN A 75 15.95 -2.19 -16.69
C ASN A 75 15.82 -1.76 -18.16
N SER A 76 14.59 -1.64 -18.67
CA SER A 76 14.35 -1.14 -20.03
C SER A 76 14.62 0.36 -20.12
N PHE A 77 15.49 0.73 -21.06
CA PHE A 77 15.93 2.10 -21.27
C PHE A 77 14.74 3.05 -21.49
N GLY A 78 14.63 4.11 -20.67
CA GLY A 78 13.61 5.15 -20.81
C GLY A 78 12.20 4.78 -20.32
N THR A 79 11.96 3.55 -19.87
CA THR A 79 10.63 3.10 -19.43
C THR A 79 10.19 3.83 -18.16
N ILE A 80 11.02 3.89 -17.11
CA ILE A 80 10.68 4.61 -15.88
C ILE A 80 10.46 6.11 -16.13
N ALA A 81 11.31 6.74 -16.94
CA ALA A 81 11.14 8.15 -17.32
C ALA A 81 9.82 8.38 -18.06
N THR A 82 9.41 7.45 -18.92
CA THR A 82 8.12 7.48 -19.62
C THR A 82 6.95 7.38 -18.64
N LEU A 83 7.00 6.47 -17.67
CA LEU A 83 5.95 6.35 -16.63
C LEU A 83 5.85 7.62 -15.78
N LEU A 84 6.98 8.24 -15.44
CA LEU A 84 7.01 9.52 -14.73
C LEU A 84 6.45 10.65 -15.59
N GLN A 85 6.71 10.66 -16.90
CA GLN A 85 6.13 11.63 -17.83
C GLN A 85 4.59 11.56 -17.84
N GLU A 86 4.02 10.35 -17.82
CA GLU A 86 2.57 10.16 -17.72
C GLU A 86 2.01 10.75 -16.42
N ILE A 87 2.72 10.62 -15.29
CA ILE A 87 2.32 11.25 -14.03
C ILE A 87 2.37 12.78 -14.12
N VAL A 88 3.50 13.35 -14.54
CA VAL A 88 3.73 14.79 -14.55
C VAL A 88 2.78 15.51 -15.53
N SER A 89 2.38 14.86 -16.62
CA SER A 89 1.39 15.40 -17.57
C SER A 89 0.02 15.69 -16.95
N ILE A 90 -0.32 15.06 -15.82
CA ILE A 90 -1.59 15.24 -15.11
C ILE A 90 -1.53 16.43 -14.14
N TYR A 91 -0.36 16.87 -13.69
CA TYR A 91 -0.23 17.93 -12.69
C TYR A 91 -0.98 19.23 -13.04
N PRO A 92 -0.96 19.74 -14.28
CA PRO A 92 -1.68 20.96 -14.64
C PRO A 92 -3.19 20.88 -14.43
N VAL A 93 -3.80 19.69 -14.53
CA VAL A 93 -5.26 19.51 -14.42
C VAL A 93 -5.72 19.19 -12.99
N LEU A 94 -4.80 19.05 -12.04
CA LEU A 94 -5.14 18.81 -10.63
C LEU A 94 -5.71 20.04 -9.94
N SER A 95 -5.23 21.24 -10.29
CA SER A 95 -5.63 22.52 -9.67
C SER A 95 -6.94 23.08 -10.21
N LEU A 96 -7.27 22.79 -11.48
CA LEU A 96 -8.50 23.24 -12.16
C LEU A 96 -9.66 22.21 -12.10
N PRO A 97 -9.60 21.24 -11.19
CA PRO A 97 -10.22 19.90 -11.25
C PRO A 97 -10.86 19.45 -12.58
N THR A 98 -10.19 19.62 -13.73
CA THR A 98 -10.72 19.27 -15.06
C THR A 98 -10.29 17.88 -15.55
N LEU A 99 -9.80 17.00 -14.67
CA LEU A 99 -9.34 15.66 -15.02
C LEU A 99 -10.45 14.83 -15.68
N THR A 100 -10.23 14.45 -16.95
CA THR A 100 -11.17 13.63 -17.70
C THR A 100 -11.08 12.15 -17.33
N PRO A 101 -12.15 11.35 -17.54
CA PRO A 101 -12.10 9.91 -17.32
C PRO A 101 -11.01 9.20 -18.13
N GLY A 102 -10.80 9.59 -19.39
CA GLY A 102 -9.76 9.01 -20.25
C GLY A 102 -8.36 9.28 -19.74
N ALA A 103 -8.05 10.54 -19.39
CA ALA A 103 -6.75 10.91 -18.82
C ALA A 103 -6.49 10.21 -17.49
N SER A 104 -7.51 10.12 -16.62
CA SER A 104 -7.42 9.37 -15.37
C SER A 104 -7.14 7.89 -15.58
N ASN A 105 -7.82 7.24 -16.53
CA ASN A 105 -7.60 5.82 -16.82
C ASN A 105 -6.18 5.57 -17.33
N ARG A 106 -5.71 6.42 -18.26
CA ARG A 106 -4.38 6.33 -18.84
C ARG A 106 -3.28 6.43 -17.78
N VAL A 107 -3.31 7.46 -16.92
CA VAL A 107 -2.31 7.58 -15.85
C VAL A 107 -2.43 6.45 -14.82
N CYS A 108 -3.65 5.97 -14.52
CA CYS A 108 -3.83 4.85 -13.59
C CYS A 108 -3.23 3.53 -14.14
N ASN A 109 -3.21 3.32 -15.46
CA ASN A 109 -2.48 2.20 -16.05
C ASN A 109 -0.96 2.34 -15.81
N ALA A 110 -0.40 3.55 -15.93
CA ALA A 110 1.00 3.80 -15.57
C ALA A 110 1.26 3.57 -14.07
N LEU A 111 0.37 4.03 -13.20
CA LEU A 111 0.44 3.76 -11.75
C LEU A 111 0.36 2.26 -11.43
N ALA A 112 -0.42 1.48 -12.17
CA ALA A 112 -0.50 0.04 -11.99
C ALA A 112 0.84 -0.66 -12.32
N LEU A 113 1.58 -0.16 -13.30
CA LEU A 113 2.94 -0.64 -13.61
C LEU A 113 3.95 -0.22 -12.53
N LEU A 114 3.85 1.01 -12.01
CA LEU A 114 4.66 1.44 -10.86
C LEU A 114 4.34 0.64 -9.60
N GLN A 115 3.09 0.22 -9.40
CA GLN A 115 2.70 -0.68 -8.32
C GLN A 115 3.37 -2.06 -8.46
N CYS A 116 3.49 -2.59 -9.69
CA CYS A 116 4.20 -3.84 -9.97
C CYS A 116 5.68 -3.71 -9.56
N ILE A 117 6.35 -2.64 -10.02
CA ILE A 117 7.74 -2.32 -9.64
C ILE A 117 7.90 -2.15 -8.12
N ALA A 118 6.97 -1.46 -7.46
CA ALA A 118 7.01 -1.28 -6.00
C ALA A 118 6.82 -2.60 -5.21
N SER A 119 6.15 -3.59 -5.81
CA SER A 119 5.87 -4.87 -5.15
C SER A 119 7.03 -5.86 -5.26
N ASP A 120 7.83 -5.77 -6.32
CA ASP A 120 8.90 -6.69 -6.64
C ASP A 120 10.15 -6.50 -5.74
N PRO A 121 10.73 -7.57 -5.17
CA PRO A 121 11.85 -7.46 -4.24
C PRO A 121 13.15 -6.89 -4.85
N ASP A 122 13.40 -7.13 -6.13
CA ASP A 122 14.63 -6.70 -6.80
C ASP A 122 14.57 -5.19 -7.14
N THR A 123 13.39 -4.70 -7.52
CA THR A 123 13.20 -3.31 -7.98
C THR A 123 12.67 -2.36 -6.91
N ARG A 124 12.00 -2.85 -5.85
CA ARG A 124 11.48 -2.01 -4.75
C ARG A 124 12.53 -1.12 -4.08
N PRO A 125 13.73 -1.60 -3.71
CA PRO A 125 14.75 -0.73 -3.11
C PRO A 125 15.19 0.39 -4.07
N LEU A 126 15.26 0.08 -5.37
CA LEU A 126 15.62 1.04 -6.41
C LEU A 126 14.52 2.09 -6.61
N PHE A 127 13.26 1.67 -6.60
CA PHE A 127 12.08 2.52 -6.64
C PHE A 127 12.04 3.52 -5.47
N LEU A 128 12.34 3.04 -4.26
CA LEU A 128 12.42 3.86 -3.06
C LEU A 128 13.59 4.84 -3.13
N LYS A 129 14.78 4.37 -3.50
CA LYS A 129 16.00 5.18 -3.64
C LYS A 129 15.85 6.28 -4.70
N ALA A 130 15.11 6.01 -5.77
CA ALA A 130 14.80 6.98 -6.81
C ALA A 130 13.74 8.03 -6.39
N HIS A 131 13.21 7.96 -5.17
CA HIS A 131 12.19 8.88 -4.64
C HIS A 131 10.92 8.98 -5.51
N ILE A 132 10.63 7.93 -6.31
CA ILE A 132 9.44 7.87 -7.18
C ILE A 132 8.12 8.03 -6.39
N PRO A 133 7.94 7.51 -5.17
CA PRO A 133 6.70 7.71 -4.41
C PRO A 133 6.28 9.18 -4.25
N LEU A 134 7.24 10.13 -4.23
CA LEU A 134 6.96 11.56 -4.06
C LEU A 134 6.15 12.14 -5.21
N TYR A 135 6.29 11.59 -6.42
CA TYR A 135 5.50 12.01 -7.59
C TYR A 135 4.01 11.70 -7.43
N LEU A 136 3.63 10.84 -6.49
CA LEU A 136 2.24 10.45 -6.26
C LEU A 136 1.53 11.32 -5.21
N TYR A 137 2.28 12.10 -4.44
CA TYR A 137 1.71 12.90 -3.35
C TYR A 137 0.75 13.98 -3.83
N PRO A 138 1.02 14.69 -4.95
CA PRO A 138 0.04 15.61 -5.54
C PRO A 138 -1.30 14.95 -5.84
N PHE A 139 -1.31 13.68 -6.29
CA PHE A 139 -2.54 12.94 -6.57
C PHE A 139 -3.31 12.62 -5.30
N ILE A 140 -2.63 12.09 -4.27
CA ILE A 140 -3.23 11.75 -2.97
C ILE A 140 -3.82 13.00 -2.29
N ASN A 141 -3.18 14.16 -2.46
CA ASN A 141 -3.59 15.42 -1.85
C ASN A 141 -4.83 16.08 -2.48
N THR A 142 -5.32 15.58 -3.61
CA THR A 142 -6.50 16.13 -4.29
C THR A 142 -7.77 15.96 -3.45
N THR A 143 -8.70 16.93 -3.54
CA THR A 143 -9.95 16.95 -2.74
C THR A 143 -11.22 16.75 -3.57
N SER A 144 -11.12 16.83 -4.90
CA SER A 144 -12.26 16.63 -5.81
C SER A 144 -12.86 15.23 -5.65
N LYS A 145 -14.17 15.14 -5.51
CA LYS A 145 -14.92 13.89 -5.31
C LYS A 145 -15.44 13.27 -6.62
N THR A 146 -15.05 13.80 -7.77
CA THR A 146 -15.46 13.20 -9.05
C THR A 146 -14.79 11.84 -9.24
N ARG A 147 -15.44 10.93 -9.98
CA ARG A 147 -14.95 9.57 -10.20
C ARG A 147 -13.50 9.49 -10.72
N PRO A 148 -13.05 10.35 -11.67
CA PRO A 148 -11.65 10.36 -12.11
C PRO A 148 -10.67 10.63 -10.95
N PHE A 149 -10.96 11.61 -10.10
CA PHE A 149 -10.09 11.95 -8.97
C PHE A 149 -10.09 10.88 -7.87
N GLU A 150 -11.24 10.29 -7.55
CA GLU A 150 -11.30 9.16 -6.60
C GLU A 150 -10.49 7.96 -7.10
N TYR A 151 -10.61 7.62 -8.39
CA TYR A 151 -9.85 6.52 -8.99
C TYR A 151 -8.34 6.80 -8.99
N LEU A 152 -7.95 8.03 -9.33
CA LEU A 152 -6.55 8.47 -9.29
C LEU A 152 -5.96 8.36 -7.87
N ARG A 153 -6.66 8.84 -6.84
CA ARG A 153 -6.23 8.72 -5.44
C ARG A 153 -6.10 7.28 -5.00
N LEU A 154 -7.12 6.46 -5.27
CA LEU A 154 -7.13 5.05 -4.88
C LEU A 154 -5.95 4.29 -5.49
N THR A 155 -5.69 4.50 -6.79
CA THR A 155 -4.59 3.85 -7.49
C THR A 155 -3.24 4.31 -6.96
N SER A 156 -3.08 5.61 -6.67
CA SER A 156 -1.87 6.17 -6.07
C SER A 156 -1.59 5.59 -4.67
N LEU A 157 -2.62 5.51 -3.82
CA LEU A 157 -2.53 4.84 -2.51
C LEU A 157 -2.20 3.35 -2.66
N GLY A 158 -2.68 2.69 -3.72
CA GLY A 158 -2.33 1.30 -4.03
C GLY A 158 -0.83 1.08 -4.25
N VAL A 159 -0.13 2.05 -4.86
CA VAL A 159 1.35 2.01 -5.01
C VAL A 159 2.03 2.13 -3.65
N ILE A 160 1.61 3.07 -2.81
CA ILE A 160 2.16 3.24 -1.45
C ILE A 160 1.89 2.01 -0.58
N GLY A 161 0.68 1.45 -0.66
CA GLY A 161 0.31 0.23 0.05
C GLY A 161 1.12 -1.00 -0.39
N ALA A 162 1.51 -1.08 -1.67
CA ALA A 162 2.37 -2.14 -2.16
C ALA A 162 3.78 -2.09 -1.54
N LEU A 163 4.37 -0.90 -1.39
CA LEU A 163 5.67 -0.73 -0.73
C LEU A 163 5.67 -1.24 0.72
N LEU A 164 4.59 -0.95 1.45
CA LEU A 164 4.44 -1.33 2.86
C LEU A 164 4.01 -2.79 3.07
N LYS A 165 3.72 -3.55 2.00
CA LYS A 165 3.21 -4.92 2.13
C LYS A 165 4.25 -5.88 2.70
N VAL A 166 5.53 -5.61 2.49
CA VAL A 166 6.67 -6.47 2.87
C VAL A 166 7.25 -6.20 4.27
N ASP A 167 6.65 -5.28 5.04
CA ASP A 167 7.06 -4.97 6.41
C ASP A 167 8.55 -4.56 6.53
N ASP A 168 9.04 -3.76 5.57
CA ASP A 168 10.40 -3.22 5.55
C ASP A 168 10.47 -1.86 6.27
N SER A 169 11.26 -1.79 7.35
CA SER A 169 11.44 -0.58 8.17
C SER A 169 12.06 0.59 7.41
N GLU A 170 12.89 0.37 6.37
CA GLU A 170 13.44 1.47 5.58
C GLU A 170 12.36 2.15 4.72
N VAL A 171 11.35 1.40 4.26
CA VAL A 171 10.16 1.98 3.61
C VAL A 171 9.39 2.86 4.60
N THR A 172 9.15 2.36 5.82
CA THR A 172 8.46 3.14 6.86
C THR A 172 9.22 4.42 7.18
N LYS A 173 10.54 4.34 7.37
CA LYS A 173 11.42 5.49 7.62
C LYS A 173 11.36 6.52 6.50
N PHE A 174 11.46 6.08 5.26
CA PHE A 174 11.33 6.95 4.09
C PHE A 174 9.98 7.68 4.11
N LEU A 175 8.87 6.95 4.23
CA LEU A 175 7.52 7.52 4.18
C LEU A 175 7.23 8.51 5.31
N LEU A 176 7.77 8.26 6.51
CA LEU A 176 7.69 9.19 7.64
C LEU A 176 8.52 10.45 7.40
N SER A 177 9.72 10.32 6.82
CA SER A 177 10.57 11.47 6.51
C SER A 177 10.00 12.38 5.41
N THR A 178 9.05 11.87 4.64
CA THR A 178 8.43 12.59 3.51
C THR A 178 6.99 13.04 3.80
N GLU A 179 6.50 12.92 5.04
CA GLU A 179 5.16 13.40 5.43
C GLU A 179 3.99 12.66 4.72
N ILE A 180 4.05 11.32 4.60
CA ILE A 180 2.89 10.55 4.12
C ILE A 180 1.68 10.64 5.08
N MET A 181 1.94 10.83 6.37
CA MET A 181 0.96 10.70 7.44
C MET A 181 -0.19 11.72 7.31
N PRO A 182 0.07 13.03 7.15
CA PRO A 182 -0.99 14.01 6.87
C PRO A 182 -1.87 13.65 5.65
N LEU A 183 -1.27 13.10 4.59
CA LEU A 183 -2.00 12.73 3.37
C LEU A 183 -2.95 11.54 3.61
N CYS A 184 -2.48 10.52 4.35
CA CYS A 184 -3.31 9.38 4.73
C CYS A 184 -4.46 9.81 5.66
N LEU A 185 -4.19 10.61 6.69
CA LEU A 185 -5.21 11.07 7.62
C LEU A 185 -6.31 11.89 6.92
N ARG A 186 -5.94 12.79 5.99
CA ARG A 186 -6.92 13.53 5.17
C ARG A 186 -7.79 12.61 4.33
N THR A 187 -7.18 11.59 3.71
CA THR A 187 -7.91 10.61 2.89
C THR A 187 -8.84 9.74 3.74
N MET A 188 -8.40 9.36 4.94
CA MET A 188 -9.21 8.62 5.93
C MET A 188 -10.44 9.42 6.38
N GLU A 189 -10.34 10.74 6.52
CA GLU A 189 -11.47 11.59 6.89
C GLU A 189 -12.47 11.75 5.73
N THR A 190 -11.98 12.07 4.53
CA THR A 190 -12.82 12.64 3.45
C THR A 190 -12.98 11.80 2.18
N GLY A 191 -12.18 10.75 1.99
CA GLY A 191 -12.18 9.93 0.78
C GLY A 191 -13.36 8.98 0.64
N SER A 192 -13.47 8.31 -0.51
CA SER A 192 -14.38 7.17 -0.68
C SER A 192 -14.05 6.02 0.27
N GLU A 193 -15.00 5.11 0.49
CA GLU A 193 -14.84 3.94 1.38
C GLU A 193 -13.59 3.10 1.04
N LEU A 194 -13.34 2.87 -0.26
CA LEU A 194 -12.15 2.15 -0.72
C LEU A 194 -10.86 2.93 -0.40
N SER A 195 -10.83 4.23 -0.69
CA SER A 195 -9.67 5.09 -0.38
C SER A 195 -9.40 5.16 1.12
N LYS A 196 -10.45 5.26 1.96
CA LYS A 196 -10.34 5.20 3.43
C LYS A 196 -9.75 3.87 3.88
N THR A 197 -10.19 2.77 3.28
CA THR A 197 -9.67 1.43 3.59
C THR A 197 -8.18 1.30 3.28
N VAL A 198 -7.74 1.74 2.10
CA VAL A 198 -6.31 1.66 1.73
C VAL A 198 -5.47 2.62 2.57
N ALA A 199 -5.94 3.85 2.83
CA ALA A 199 -5.23 4.80 3.68
C ALA A 199 -5.11 4.32 5.14
N THR A 200 -6.15 3.67 5.68
CA THR A 200 -6.10 3.07 7.02
C THR A 200 -5.17 1.86 7.04
N PHE A 201 -5.11 1.07 5.96
CA PHE A 201 -4.14 -0.01 5.81
C PHE A 201 -2.69 0.51 5.83
N ILE A 202 -2.41 1.62 5.13
CA ILE A 202 -1.10 2.29 5.16
C ILE A 202 -0.74 2.74 6.58
N LEU A 203 -1.67 3.43 7.26
CA LEU A 203 -1.50 3.81 8.67
C LEU A 203 -1.22 2.59 9.56
N GLN A 204 -1.98 1.51 9.37
CA GLN A 204 -1.81 0.28 10.14
C GLN A 204 -0.41 -0.31 9.93
N LYS A 205 0.09 -0.37 8.69
CA LYS A 205 1.43 -0.87 8.38
C LYS A 205 2.53 -0.01 9.00
N ILE A 206 2.39 1.31 8.95
CA ILE A 206 3.30 2.24 9.64
C ILE A 206 3.28 2.00 11.16
N LEU A 207 2.10 1.82 11.75
CA LEU A 207 1.98 1.56 13.20
C LEU A 207 2.58 0.21 13.60
N LEU A 208 2.47 -0.82 12.75
CA LEU A 208 3.04 -2.14 13.04
C LEU A 208 4.58 -2.08 13.18
N ASP A 209 5.23 -1.21 12.43
CA ASP A 209 6.66 -0.95 12.57
C ASP A 209 6.98 -0.12 13.85
N ASP A 210 8.02 -0.53 14.59
CA ASP A 210 8.40 0.11 15.85
C ASP A 210 8.89 1.56 15.69
N LEU A 211 9.51 1.89 14.55
CA LEU A 211 9.89 3.27 14.24
C LEU A 211 8.63 4.11 14.00
N GLY A 212 7.66 3.58 13.27
CA GLY A 212 6.38 4.28 13.01
C GLY A 212 5.54 4.48 14.27
N LEU A 213 5.40 3.46 15.13
CA LEU A 213 4.72 3.59 16.41
C LEU A 213 5.36 4.69 17.28
N ARG A 214 6.69 4.64 17.45
CA ARG A 214 7.43 5.65 18.21
C ARG A 214 7.28 7.05 17.61
N HIS A 215 7.33 7.17 16.29
CA HIS A 215 7.18 8.45 15.60
C HIS A 215 5.80 9.09 15.86
N ILE A 216 4.72 8.30 15.76
CA ILE A 216 3.35 8.76 15.99
C ILE A 216 3.14 9.11 17.47
N CYS A 217 3.68 8.31 18.39
CA CYS A 217 3.54 8.54 19.84
C CYS A 217 4.58 9.50 20.45
N ALA A 218 5.46 10.09 19.64
CA ALA A 218 6.51 11.00 20.11
C ALA A 218 5.93 12.27 20.77
N THR A 219 4.90 12.84 20.16
CA THR A 219 4.25 14.10 20.57
C THR A 219 2.75 13.91 20.74
N GLY A 220 2.13 14.70 21.62
CA GLY A 220 0.68 14.72 21.77
C GLY A 220 -0.05 15.07 20.47
N GLU A 221 0.45 16.05 19.71
CA GLU A 221 -0.15 16.49 18.44
C GLU A 221 -0.29 15.34 17.42
N ARG A 222 0.79 14.62 17.15
CA ARG A 222 0.79 13.46 16.25
C ARG A 222 -0.17 12.36 16.73
N PHE A 223 -0.10 11.99 18.01
CA PHE A 223 -0.97 10.96 18.59
C PHE A 223 -2.44 11.36 18.49
N PHE A 224 -2.81 12.55 18.96
CA PHE A 224 -4.19 13.02 18.96
C PHE A 224 -4.72 13.25 17.54
N GLY A 225 -3.87 13.65 16.58
CA GLY A 225 -4.23 13.70 15.18
C GLY A 225 -4.71 12.34 14.64
N VAL A 226 -3.94 11.27 14.91
CA VAL A 226 -4.30 9.90 14.52
C VAL A 226 -5.55 9.42 15.28
N ALA A 227 -5.58 9.57 16.61
CA ALA A 227 -6.67 9.10 17.44
C ALA A 227 -8.01 9.80 17.09
N ARG A 228 -7.99 11.11 16.83
CA ARG A 228 -9.17 11.87 16.40
C ARG A 228 -9.70 11.37 15.05
N CYS A 229 -8.81 11.16 14.08
CA CYS A 229 -9.17 10.66 12.77
C CYS A 229 -9.83 9.27 12.88
N LEU A 230 -9.21 8.34 13.60
CA LEU A 230 -9.78 7.01 13.87
C LEU A 230 -11.15 7.12 14.57
N GLY A 231 -11.30 7.98 15.59
CA GLY A 231 -12.57 8.19 16.29
C GLY A 231 -13.69 8.73 15.39
N ILE A 232 -13.39 9.64 14.46
CA ILE A 232 -14.35 10.10 13.44
C ILE A 232 -14.80 8.93 12.56
N MET A 233 -13.87 8.06 12.16
CA MET A 233 -14.20 6.90 11.32
C MET A 233 -15.06 5.87 12.06
N VAL A 234 -14.77 5.60 13.34
CA VAL A 234 -15.61 4.72 14.17
C VAL A 234 -17.04 5.25 14.25
N ARG A 235 -17.23 6.57 14.43
CA ARG A 235 -18.57 7.19 14.39
C ARG A 235 -19.28 6.96 13.07
N SER A 236 -18.58 7.19 11.96
CA SER A 236 -19.15 6.96 10.63
C SER A 236 -19.52 5.49 10.37
N LEU A 237 -18.81 4.54 11.00
CA LEU A 237 -19.07 3.10 10.84
C LEU A 237 -20.30 2.62 11.61
N ALA A 238 -20.71 3.33 12.67
CA ALA A 238 -21.95 3.01 13.38
C ALA A 238 -23.18 3.26 12.50
N GLU A 239 -23.13 4.27 11.63
CA GLU A 239 -24.22 4.57 10.68
C GLU A 239 -24.15 3.71 9.41
N LYS A 240 -22.94 3.52 8.88
CA LYS A 240 -22.70 2.73 7.67
C LYS A 240 -21.57 1.72 7.90
N PRO A 241 -21.90 0.48 8.33
CA PRO A 241 -20.91 -0.53 8.64
C PRO A 241 -20.04 -0.90 7.45
N SER A 242 -18.74 -1.08 7.71
CA SER A 242 -17.76 -1.63 6.77
C SER A 242 -16.75 -2.46 7.54
N LEU A 243 -16.93 -3.79 7.52
CA LEU A 243 -16.12 -4.74 8.30
C LEU A 243 -14.63 -4.63 7.98
N ARG A 244 -14.30 -4.44 6.70
CA ARG A 244 -12.91 -4.33 6.24
C ARG A 244 -12.24 -3.10 6.85
N LEU A 245 -12.93 -1.96 6.86
CA LEU A 245 -12.42 -0.72 7.43
C LEU A 245 -12.29 -0.81 8.95
N LEU A 246 -13.33 -1.31 9.61
CA LEU A 246 -13.36 -1.54 11.06
C LEU A 246 -12.17 -2.40 11.52
N LYS A 247 -11.88 -3.48 10.78
CA LYS A 247 -10.74 -4.37 11.06
C LYS A 247 -9.40 -3.64 11.05
N HIS A 248 -9.17 -2.71 10.12
CA HIS A 248 -7.95 -1.91 10.09
C HIS A 248 -7.90 -0.93 11.26
N ILE A 249 -9.01 -0.25 11.58
CA ILE A 249 -9.11 0.70 12.70
C ILE A 249 -8.80 0.01 14.03
N ILE A 250 -9.38 -1.18 14.28
CA ILE A 250 -9.15 -1.95 15.51
C ILE A 250 -7.67 -2.31 15.63
N ARG A 251 -7.02 -2.73 14.54
CA ARG A 251 -5.59 -3.04 14.56
C ARG A 251 -4.72 -1.82 14.84
N CYS A 252 -5.11 -0.64 14.34
CA CYS A 252 -4.44 0.61 14.70
C CYS A 252 -4.54 0.88 16.21
N TYR A 253 -5.74 0.77 16.80
CA TYR A 253 -5.92 0.97 18.24
C TYR A 253 -5.17 -0.06 19.08
N LEU A 254 -5.20 -1.34 18.68
CA LEU A 254 -4.46 -2.41 19.36
C LEU A 254 -2.97 -2.09 19.40
N ARG A 255 -2.39 -1.75 18.25
CA ARG A 255 -0.97 -1.41 18.15
C ARG A 255 -0.62 -0.13 18.92
N LEU A 256 -1.49 0.88 18.89
CA LEU A 256 -1.30 2.10 19.71
C LEU A 256 -1.32 1.78 21.22
N SER A 257 -2.13 0.82 21.66
CA SER A 257 -2.22 0.43 23.07
C SER A 257 -0.95 -0.24 23.61
N GLU A 258 -0.06 -0.70 22.74
CA GLU A 258 1.23 -1.26 23.12
C GLU A 258 2.21 -0.17 23.56
N HIS A 259 2.05 1.09 23.11
CA HIS A 259 2.89 2.19 23.53
C HIS A 259 2.42 2.79 24.88
N PRO A 260 3.27 2.87 25.93
CA PRO A 260 2.84 3.26 27.28
C PRO A 260 2.08 4.59 27.36
N ARG A 261 2.57 5.64 26.69
CA ARG A 261 1.91 6.96 26.69
C ARG A 261 0.55 6.93 25.98
N ALA A 262 0.44 6.17 24.90
CA ALA A 262 -0.78 6.07 24.12
C ALA A 262 -1.81 5.22 24.86
N ARG A 263 -1.38 4.14 25.53
CA ARG A 263 -2.23 3.31 26.41
C ARG A 263 -2.93 4.17 27.47
N THR A 264 -2.19 5.00 28.20
CA THR A 264 -2.77 5.89 29.22
C THR A 264 -3.77 6.88 28.61
N ALA A 265 -3.49 7.42 27.42
CA ALA A 265 -4.43 8.31 26.74
C ALA A 265 -5.69 7.56 26.28
N LEU A 266 -5.55 6.36 25.71
CA LEU A 266 -6.66 5.56 25.20
C LEU A 266 -7.63 5.10 26.30
N GLN A 267 -7.18 4.97 27.55
CA GLN A 267 -8.08 4.74 28.69
C GLN A 267 -9.18 5.83 28.79
N ARG A 268 -8.86 7.07 28.41
CA ARG A 268 -9.79 8.21 28.44
C ARG A 268 -10.44 8.51 27.10
N TRP A 269 -9.73 8.29 26.00
CA TRP A 269 -10.09 8.81 24.68
C TRP A 269 -10.51 7.75 23.66
N LEU A 270 -10.57 6.46 24.03
CA LEU A 270 -11.11 5.43 23.15
C LEU A 270 -12.60 5.67 22.89
N PRO A 271 -13.09 5.61 21.64
CA PRO A 271 -14.51 5.77 21.32
C PRO A 271 -15.40 4.77 22.09
N GLU A 272 -16.51 5.26 22.65
CA GLU A 272 -17.45 4.45 23.43
C GLU A 272 -18.07 3.32 22.60
N MET A 273 -18.28 3.53 21.30
CA MET A 273 -18.85 2.52 20.41
C MET A 273 -17.95 1.31 20.18
N LEU A 274 -16.67 1.40 20.56
CA LEU A 274 -15.76 0.25 20.58
C LEU A 274 -15.76 -0.47 21.95
N ARG A 275 -16.44 0.08 22.95
CA ARG A 275 -16.58 -0.47 24.31
C ARG A 275 -17.96 -1.05 24.58
N ASP A 276 -18.95 -0.61 23.83
CA ASP A 276 -20.34 -1.08 23.94
C ASP A 276 -20.64 -2.17 22.89
N GLU A 277 -21.94 -2.50 22.76
CA GLU A 277 -22.41 -3.53 21.85
C GLU A 277 -22.59 -3.07 20.39
N THR A 278 -22.24 -1.83 20.04
CA THR A 278 -22.47 -1.23 18.70
C THR A 278 -21.92 -2.10 17.57
N PHE A 279 -20.76 -2.73 17.76
CA PHE A 279 -20.12 -3.58 16.76
C PHE A 279 -20.14 -5.07 17.12
N SER A 280 -20.90 -5.51 18.14
CA SER A 280 -20.91 -6.91 18.59
C SER A 280 -21.20 -7.88 17.45
N GLU A 281 -22.25 -7.62 16.65
CA GLU A 281 -22.58 -8.45 15.47
C GLU A 281 -21.47 -8.47 14.41
N CYS A 282 -20.82 -7.33 14.21
CA CYS A 282 -19.71 -7.19 13.27
C CYS A 282 -18.42 -7.88 13.76
N LEU A 283 -18.27 -8.09 15.06
CA LEU A 283 -17.05 -8.62 15.70
C LEU A 283 -17.13 -10.12 15.98
N CYS A 284 -18.32 -10.70 16.13
CA CYS A 284 -18.50 -12.14 16.34
C CYS A 284 -17.87 -13.01 15.24
N ASP A 285 -17.84 -12.53 13.99
CA ASP A 285 -17.20 -13.24 12.87
C ASP A 285 -15.66 -13.21 12.94
N PHE A 286 -15.10 -12.31 13.73
CA PHE A 286 -13.67 -12.20 13.93
C PHE A 286 -13.35 -12.85 15.28
N ASN A 287 -12.67 -13.99 15.28
CA ASN A 287 -11.95 -14.53 16.46
C ASN A 287 -10.82 -13.58 16.96
N LEU A 288 -11.00 -12.27 16.82
CA LEU A 288 -10.29 -11.24 17.53
C LEU A 288 -10.82 -11.27 18.95
N VAL A 289 -10.08 -11.95 19.83
CA VAL A 289 -10.12 -11.69 21.26
C VAL A 289 -9.73 -10.22 21.45
N TRP A 290 -10.72 -9.34 21.33
CA TRP A 290 -10.66 -7.99 21.86
C TRP A 290 -10.19 -8.10 23.30
N LEU A 291 -9.37 -7.17 23.78
CA LEU A 291 -8.90 -7.08 25.17
C LEU A 291 -10.10 -7.07 26.15
N GLY A 292 -10.65 -8.25 26.43
CA GLY A 292 -11.78 -8.57 27.31
C GLY A 292 -13.03 -7.70 27.19
N VAL A 293 -13.48 -7.34 25.97
CA VAL A 293 -14.73 -6.56 25.82
C VAL A 293 -15.97 -7.41 25.52
N ASN A 294 -15.87 -8.72 25.26
CA ASN A 294 -17.07 -9.56 25.33
C ASN A 294 -16.80 -10.98 25.85
N CYS A 295 -17.41 -11.23 27.01
CA CYS A 295 -17.56 -12.46 27.81
C CYS A 295 -16.79 -12.41 29.15
N ALA A 296 -17.53 -12.04 30.20
CA ALA A 296 -17.22 -12.11 31.63
C ALA A 296 -16.47 -10.91 32.28
N SER A 297 -17.27 -10.15 33.05
CA SER A 297 -17.00 -9.68 34.42
C SER A 297 -15.75 -8.81 34.67
N ASP A 298 -16.03 -7.53 34.98
CA ASP A 298 -15.17 -6.55 35.66
C ASP A 298 -14.16 -5.74 34.79
N PRO A 299 -14.50 -4.47 34.44
CA PRO A 299 -13.64 -3.56 33.68
C PRO A 299 -12.30 -3.22 34.35
N SER A 300 -12.12 -3.51 35.65
CA SER A 300 -10.91 -3.19 36.39
C SER A 300 -9.75 -4.18 36.14
N GLN A 301 -10.00 -5.36 35.55
CA GLN A 301 -8.96 -6.35 35.24
C GLN A 301 -8.33 -6.21 33.84
N LEU A 302 -8.90 -5.36 32.97
CA LEU A 302 -8.55 -5.27 31.54
C LEU A 302 -7.21 -4.58 31.25
N LEU A 303 -6.53 -4.07 32.28
CA LEU A 303 -5.27 -3.34 32.16
C LEU A 303 -4.01 -4.15 32.50
N LEU A 304 -4.14 -5.39 32.97
CA LEU A 304 -3.05 -6.15 33.59
C LEU A 304 -2.49 -7.33 32.78
N ALA A 305 -3.00 -7.62 31.59
CA ALA A 305 -2.56 -8.79 30.82
C ALA A 305 -1.27 -8.55 29.99
N GLN A 306 -0.25 -7.90 30.57
CA GLN A 306 1.15 -8.03 30.18
C GLN A 306 2.04 -7.78 31.41
N LYS A 307 2.06 -8.72 32.37
CA LYS A 307 3.24 -8.89 33.22
C LYS A 307 4.23 -9.81 32.48
N PRO A 308 5.51 -9.47 32.36
CA PRO A 308 6.51 -10.45 31.91
C PRO A 308 6.53 -11.61 32.91
N LYS A 309 6.67 -12.85 32.41
CA LYS A 309 6.96 -14.02 33.25
C LYS A 309 8.16 -13.66 34.14
N PRO A 310 8.10 -13.84 35.47
CA PRO A 310 9.32 -13.84 36.25
C PRO A 310 10.13 -15.05 35.78
N GLU A 311 11.32 -14.79 35.24
CA GLU A 311 12.37 -15.79 35.16
C GLU A 311 12.62 -16.29 36.58
N MET A 312 12.14 -17.49 36.89
CA MET A 312 12.62 -18.21 38.05
C MET A 312 14.01 -18.70 37.72
N PHE A 313 15.01 -17.97 38.18
CA PHE A 313 16.31 -18.54 38.49
C PHE A 313 16.10 -19.62 39.56
N ASN A 314 16.36 -20.86 39.17
CA ASN A 314 17.04 -21.86 39.98
C ASN A 314 17.85 -22.74 39.02
#